data_AF-A0A7H0GSG7-F1
#
_entry.id   AF-A0A7H0GSG7-F1
#
_cell.length_a   1.000
_cell.length_b   1.000
_cell.length_c   1.000
_cell.angle_alpha   90.00
_cell.angle_beta   90.00
_cell.angle_gamma   90.00
#
_symmetry.space_group_name_H-M   'P 1'
#
loop_
_entity.id
_entity.type
_entity.pdbx_description
1 polymer ?
#
loop_
_entity_poly.entity_id
_entity_poly.type
_entity_poly.pdbx_seq_one_letter_code
_entity_poly.pdbx_strand_id
1 'polypeptide(L)'
;MRLDEPYLLSAAGPHPHKYVLPAITVAKLTSTIVGLHCVGLPPADSRTLAAIQPETLALDNGTFTSLSHAASELRFPTVVVQQNGPDLVASCACAIPKTSLCEHQALVLLSILQRKELRLFFDKPARHAYMRTLARDYGLEQAEDLDEHFELTYTRPSLVSAVPRRPDLYAVTATTKQELITQLLPTKRRPAADLPPANSCWC
;
A
#
# COMPACT_ATOMS: atom_id res chain seq x y z
N MET A 1 36.28 -25.77 -1.15
CA MET A 1 35.37 -26.90 -1.41
C MET A 1 34.36 -26.89 -0.27
N ARG A 2 33.20 -26.21 -0.34
CA ARG A 2 32.06 -26.32 -1.27
C ARG A 2 31.62 -27.76 -1.49
N LEU A 3 30.52 -28.15 -0.84
CA LEU A 3 29.24 -28.63 -1.40
C LEU A 3 28.18 -28.35 -0.31
N ASP A 4 27.51 -27.19 -0.31
CA ASP A 4 26.24 -26.91 -1.00
C ASP A 4 25.12 -27.88 -0.59
N GLU A 5 24.39 -27.51 0.47
CA GLU A 5 23.08 -28.06 0.82
C GLU A 5 22.05 -27.65 -0.26
N PRO A 6 21.36 -28.60 -0.91
CA PRO A 6 20.35 -28.23 -1.89
C PRO A 6 19.09 -27.75 -1.17
N TYR A 7 18.81 -26.47 -1.40
CA TYR A 7 17.53 -25.80 -1.22
C TYR A 7 16.41 -26.70 -1.76
N LEU A 8 15.58 -27.23 -0.86
CA LEU A 8 14.39 -27.99 -1.21
C LEU A 8 13.40 -27.07 -1.93
N LEU A 9 13.45 -27.12 -3.26
CA LEU A 9 12.37 -26.68 -4.14
C LEU A 9 11.11 -27.46 -3.76
N SER A 10 10.24 -26.83 -2.97
CA SER A 10 8.88 -27.28 -2.74
C SER A 10 8.12 -27.21 -4.06
N ALA A 11 8.14 -28.30 -4.82
CA ALA A 11 7.22 -28.58 -5.91
C ALA A 11 5.82 -28.79 -5.33
N ALA A 12 5.15 -27.69 -4.98
CA ALA A 12 3.72 -27.72 -4.73
C ALA A 12 3.03 -28.02 -6.07
N GLY A 13 2.36 -29.17 -6.17
CA GLY A 13 1.52 -29.50 -7.32
C GLY A 13 0.51 -28.38 -7.62
N PRO A 14 -0.06 -28.33 -8.84
CA PRO A 14 -0.98 -27.26 -9.23
C PRO A 14 -2.14 -27.18 -8.24
N HIS A 15 -2.13 -26.15 -7.38
CA HIS A 15 -3.24 -25.94 -6.47
C HIS A 15 -4.46 -25.55 -7.32
N PRO A 16 -5.62 -26.20 -7.12
CA PRO A 16 -6.77 -26.08 -8.02
C PRO A 16 -7.33 -24.66 -8.15
N HIS A 17 -6.91 -23.75 -7.27
CA HIS A 17 -7.35 -22.36 -7.20
C HIS A 17 -6.26 -21.34 -7.49
N LYS A 18 -4.99 -21.75 -7.71
CA LYS A 18 -3.84 -20.85 -7.82
C LYS A 18 -3.26 -20.85 -9.24
N TYR A 19 -3.01 -19.65 -9.77
CA TYR A 19 -2.21 -19.43 -10.96
C TYR A 19 -0.95 -18.62 -10.59
N VAL A 20 0.19 -19.00 -11.17
CA VAL A 20 1.48 -18.33 -10.94
C VAL A 20 1.97 -17.76 -12.25
N LEU A 21 2.30 -16.46 -12.25
CA LEU A 21 3.06 -15.81 -13.30
C LEU A 21 4.53 -15.77 -12.86
N PRO A 22 5.37 -16.71 -13.34
CA PRO A 22 6.75 -16.82 -12.90
C PRO A 22 7.58 -15.63 -13.41
N ALA A 23 8.47 -15.12 -12.58
CA ALA A 23 9.37 -14.01 -12.90
C ALA A 23 8.69 -12.72 -13.40
N ILE A 24 7.42 -12.53 -13.06
CA ILE A 24 6.62 -11.34 -13.38
C ILE A 24 6.19 -10.68 -12.06
N THR A 25 6.58 -9.42 -11.89
CA THR A 25 6.10 -8.55 -10.81
C THR A 25 5.03 -7.60 -11.34
N VAL A 26 4.22 -7.00 -10.46
CA VAL A 26 3.22 -5.98 -10.85
C VAL A 26 3.88 -4.79 -11.54
N ALA A 27 5.12 -4.44 -11.17
CA ALA A 27 5.86 -3.38 -11.83
C ALA A 27 6.14 -3.66 -13.33
N LYS A 28 6.32 -4.93 -13.69
CA LYS A 28 6.59 -5.40 -15.06
C LYS A 28 5.33 -5.90 -15.79
N LEU A 29 4.22 -6.09 -15.07
CA LEU A 29 2.99 -6.60 -15.61
C LEU A 29 2.36 -5.60 -16.59
N THR A 30 1.82 -6.10 -17.69
CA THR A 30 1.09 -5.33 -18.70
C THR A 30 -0.20 -6.03 -19.06
N SER A 31 -1.17 -5.31 -19.66
CA SER A 31 -2.40 -5.92 -20.16
C SER A 31 -2.14 -7.00 -21.21
N THR A 32 -1.09 -6.85 -22.02
CA THR A 32 -0.64 -7.87 -22.98
C THR A 32 -0.18 -9.13 -22.27
N ILE A 33 0.63 -9.01 -21.21
CA ILE A 33 1.06 -10.16 -20.41
C ILE A 33 -0.16 -10.85 -19.79
N VAL A 34 -1.10 -10.09 -19.19
CA VAL A 34 -2.33 -10.68 -18.66
C VAL A 34 -3.08 -11.45 -19.76
N GLY A 35 -3.24 -10.86 -20.95
CA GLY A 35 -3.91 -11.51 -22.08
C GLY A 35 -3.25 -12.80 -22.56
N LEU A 36 -1.91 -12.86 -22.59
CA LEU A 36 -1.16 -14.07 -22.96
C LEU A 36 -1.37 -15.25 -22.00
N HIS A 37 -1.74 -14.96 -20.76
CA HIS A 37 -1.98 -15.97 -19.72
C HIS A 37 -3.49 -16.28 -19.54
N CYS A 38 -4.36 -15.73 -20.39
CA CYS A 38 -5.81 -16.01 -20.40
C CYS A 38 -6.19 -16.87 -21.61
N VAL A 39 -7.24 -17.71 -21.47
CA VAL A 39 -7.85 -18.38 -22.64
C VAL A 39 -8.54 -17.37 -23.56
N GLY A 40 -9.03 -16.27 -22.99
CA GLY A 40 -9.52 -15.10 -23.70
C GLY A 40 -9.52 -13.90 -22.76
N LEU A 41 -9.12 -12.73 -23.28
CA LEU A 41 -9.08 -11.51 -22.48
C LEU A 41 -10.51 -11.05 -22.19
N PRO A 42 -10.91 -10.85 -20.92
CA PRO A 42 -12.27 -10.43 -20.62
C PRO A 42 -12.51 -8.97 -21.03
N PRO A 43 -13.77 -8.57 -21.28
CA PRO A 43 -14.12 -7.17 -21.48
C PRO A 43 -13.75 -6.36 -20.24
N ALA A 44 -12.68 -5.57 -20.36
CA ALA A 44 -12.09 -4.84 -19.26
C ALA A 44 -12.31 -3.33 -19.42
N ASP A 45 -13.58 -2.93 -19.54
CA ASP A 45 -13.92 -1.51 -19.60
C ASP A 45 -13.68 -0.82 -18.24
N SER A 46 -13.59 0.52 -18.26
CA SER A 46 -13.30 1.30 -17.06
C SER A 46 -14.33 1.10 -15.95
N ARG A 47 -15.59 0.79 -16.28
CA ARG A 47 -16.64 0.54 -15.29
C ARG A 47 -16.42 -0.79 -14.57
N THR A 48 -16.12 -1.83 -15.33
CA THR A 48 -15.87 -3.19 -14.85
C THR A 48 -14.64 -3.22 -13.95
N LEU A 49 -13.56 -2.55 -14.38
CA LEU A 49 -12.33 -2.46 -13.60
C LEU A 49 -12.48 -1.60 -12.33
N ALA A 50 -13.31 -0.55 -12.36
CA ALA A 50 -13.65 0.25 -11.19
C ALA A 50 -14.59 -0.48 -10.21
N ALA A 51 -15.38 -1.45 -10.69
CA ALA A 51 -16.26 -2.26 -9.86
C ALA A 51 -15.51 -3.28 -8.99
N ILE A 52 -14.27 -3.62 -9.35
CA ILE A 52 -13.37 -4.41 -8.50
C ILE A 52 -13.04 -3.61 -7.24
N GLN A 53 -13.32 -4.17 -6.07
CA GLN A 53 -13.08 -3.55 -4.78
C GLN A 53 -12.12 -4.39 -3.95
N PRO A 54 -11.10 -3.78 -3.33
CA PRO A 54 -10.31 -4.47 -2.33
C PRO A 54 -11.11 -4.66 -1.04
N GLU A 55 -11.11 -5.88 -0.52
CA GLU A 55 -11.59 -6.20 0.83
C GLU A 55 -10.47 -5.97 1.85
N THR A 56 -9.26 -6.44 1.51
CA THR A 56 -8.05 -6.24 2.31
C THR A 56 -6.90 -5.86 1.38
N LEU A 57 -6.08 -4.90 1.80
CA LEU A 57 -4.82 -4.55 1.13
C LEU A 57 -3.71 -4.43 2.17
N ALA A 58 -2.61 -5.11 1.88
CA ALA A 58 -1.35 -5.03 2.59
C ALA A 58 -0.23 -4.99 1.54
N LEU A 59 1.01 -4.71 1.97
CA LEU A 59 2.15 -4.76 1.06
C LEU A 59 2.25 -6.13 0.42
N ASP A 60 2.34 -6.13 -0.90
CA ASP A 60 2.45 -7.30 -1.77
C ASP A 60 1.29 -8.31 -1.68
N ASN A 61 0.18 -7.97 -1.00
CA ASN A 61 -0.95 -8.87 -0.82
C ASN A 61 -2.30 -8.13 -0.83
N GLY A 62 -3.27 -8.61 -1.59
CA GLY A 62 -4.62 -8.06 -1.61
C GLY A 62 -5.69 -9.11 -1.86
N THR A 63 -6.85 -8.89 -1.26
CA THR A 63 -8.07 -9.68 -1.49
C THR A 63 -9.10 -8.78 -2.14
N PHE A 64 -9.71 -9.25 -3.23
CA PHE A 64 -10.58 -8.47 -4.08
C PHE A 64 -11.89 -9.20 -4.34
N THR A 65 -12.96 -8.43 -4.40
CA THR A 65 -14.28 -8.85 -4.87
C THR A 65 -14.83 -7.82 -5.85
N SER A 66 -15.99 -8.08 -6.43
CA SER A 66 -16.69 -7.13 -7.29
C SER A 66 -18.17 -7.10 -6.93
N LEU A 67 -18.74 -5.91 -7.00
CA LEU A 67 -20.19 -5.75 -6.96
C LEU A 67 -20.83 -6.02 -8.33
N SER A 68 -20.03 -6.07 -9.40
CA SER A 68 -20.50 -6.46 -10.73
C SER A 68 -20.56 -7.97 -10.85
N HIS A 69 -21.67 -8.48 -11.38
CA HIS A 69 -21.75 -9.85 -11.84
C HIS A 69 -20.79 -10.01 -13.02
N ALA A 70 -19.88 -10.99 -12.95
CA ALA A 70 -19.21 -11.47 -14.14
C ALA A 70 -20.24 -12.20 -15.02
N ALA A 71 -19.98 -12.35 -16.32
CA ALA A 71 -20.95 -12.84 -17.29
C ALA A 71 -21.53 -14.25 -16.99
N SER A 72 -20.96 -15.00 -16.04
CA SER A 72 -21.33 -16.40 -15.77
C SER A 72 -21.68 -16.75 -14.31
N GLU A 73 -21.47 -15.86 -13.32
CA GLU A 73 -21.71 -16.19 -11.91
C GLU A 73 -22.62 -15.17 -11.22
N LEU A 74 -23.57 -15.67 -10.40
CA LEU A 74 -24.46 -14.85 -9.57
C LEU A 74 -23.70 -13.97 -8.56
N ARG A 75 -22.43 -14.29 -8.25
CA ARG A 75 -21.55 -13.48 -7.41
C ARG A 75 -20.11 -13.56 -7.93
N PHE A 76 -19.40 -12.44 -7.90
CA PHE A 76 -17.98 -12.43 -8.19
C PHE A 76 -17.20 -13.15 -7.07
N PRO A 77 -16.39 -14.18 -7.38
CA PRO A 77 -15.66 -14.94 -6.37
C PRO A 77 -14.52 -14.11 -5.78
N THR A 78 -14.15 -14.40 -4.54
CA THR A 78 -12.96 -13.79 -3.94
C THR A 78 -11.70 -14.15 -4.73
N VAL A 79 -10.91 -13.13 -5.04
CA VAL A 79 -9.61 -13.25 -5.70
C VAL A 79 -8.53 -12.72 -4.76
N VAL A 80 -7.49 -13.50 -4.55
CA VAL A 80 -6.32 -13.11 -3.77
C VAL A 80 -5.14 -12.92 -4.72
N VAL A 81 -4.45 -11.79 -4.59
CA VAL A 81 -3.22 -11.48 -5.34
C VAL A 81 -2.07 -11.35 -4.35
N GLN A 82 -0.98 -12.04 -4.63
CA GLN A 82 0.23 -12.08 -3.82
C GLN A 82 1.46 -11.91 -4.69
N GLN A 83 2.36 -11.00 -4.33
CA GLN A 83 3.66 -10.86 -4.98
C GLN A 83 4.74 -11.47 -4.08
N ASN A 84 5.29 -12.60 -4.50
CA ASN A 84 6.29 -13.36 -3.76
C ASN A 84 7.65 -13.20 -4.45
N GLY A 85 8.39 -12.15 -4.08
CA GLY A 85 9.67 -11.83 -4.71
C GLY A 85 9.51 -11.58 -6.22
N PRO A 86 10.08 -12.43 -7.09
CA PRO A 86 9.96 -12.27 -8.54
C PRO A 86 8.63 -12.77 -9.11
N ASP A 87 7.81 -13.48 -8.34
CA ASP A 87 6.61 -14.16 -8.85
C ASP A 87 5.32 -13.45 -8.44
N LEU A 88 4.35 -13.41 -9.36
CA LEU A 88 3.01 -12.92 -9.09
C LEU A 88 2.04 -14.10 -9.05
N VAL A 89 1.36 -14.23 -7.92
CA VAL A 89 0.39 -15.29 -7.65
C VAL A 89 -1.01 -14.69 -7.65
N ALA A 90 -1.91 -15.29 -8.42
CA ALA A 90 -3.33 -14.98 -8.37
C ALA A 90 -4.10 -16.25 -7.98
N SER A 91 -4.93 -16.18 -6.95
CA SER A 91 -5.79 -17.28 -6.50
C SER A 91 -7.25 -16.89 -6.60
N CYS A 92 -8.12 -17.78 -7.05
CA CYS A 92 -9.55 -17.49 -7.20
C CYS A 92 -10.40 -18.71 -6.84
N ALA A 93 -11.49 -18.46 -6.11
CA ALA A 93 -12.42 -19.48 -5.62
C ALA A 93 -13.34 -20.08 -6.71
N CYS A 94 -13.33 -19.60 -7.97
CA CYS A 94 -14.16 -20.21 -9.02
C CYS A 94 -13.68 -21.61 -9.42
N ALA A 95 -14.62 -22.40 -9.94
CA ALA A 95 -14.42 -23.81 -10.29
C ALA A 95 -13.56 -24.05 -11.55
N ILE A 96 -13.23 -22.99 -12.30
CA ILE A 96 -12.40 -23.10 -13.52
C ILE A 96 -11.00 -23.60 -13.12
N PRO A 97 -10.48 -24.68 -13.74
CA PRO A 97 -9.11 -25.16 -13.52
C PRO A 97 -8.08 -24.05 -13.79
N LYS A 98 -7.12 -23.84 -12.89
CA LYS A 98 -6.09 -22.80 -13.04
C LYS A 98 -4.89 -23.26 -13.88
N THR A 99 -5.15 -23.76 -15.08
CA THR A 99 -4.11 -23.95 -16.12
C THR A 99 -3.78 -22.62 -16.82
N SER A 100 -4.67 -21.65 -16.72
CA SER A 100 -4.54 -20.26 -17.15
C SER A 100 -5.16 -19.34 -16.09
N LEU A 101 -5.00 -18.03 -16.26
CA LEU A 101 -5.82 -17.06 -15.54
C LEU A 101 -7.29 -17.26 -15.90
N CYS A 102 -8.16 -17.29 -14.89
CA CYS A 102 -9.60 -17.13 -15.12
C CYS A 102 -9.94 -15.66 -15.32
N GLU A 103 -11.13 -15.39 -15.87
CA GLU A 103 -11.66 -14.03 -16.07
C GLU A 103 -11.58 -13.17 -14.79
N HIS A 104 -11.94 -13.71 -13.63
CA HIS A 104 -11.90 -12.98 -12.37
C HIS A 104 -10.48 -12.54 -11.98
N GLN A 105 -9.49 -13.43 -12.14
CA GLN A 105 -8.09 -13.11 -11.86
C GLN A 105 -7.58 -12.05 -12.84
N ALA A 106 -7.90 -12.20 -14.13
CA ALA A 106 -7.53 -11.24 -15.16
C ALA A 106 -8.11 -9.85 -14.88
N LEU A 107 -9.40 -9.74 -14.54
CA LEU A 107 -10.06 -8.48 -14.20
C LEU A 107 -9.41 -7.81 -12.98
N VAL A 108 -9.07 -8.57 -11.94
CA VAL A 108 -8.39 -8.03 -10.76
C VAL A 108 -6.99 -7.53 -11.10
N LEU A 109 -6.20 -8.29 -11.87
CA LEU A 109 -4.87 -7.86 -12.30
C LEU A 109 -4.94 -6.60 -13.18
N LEU A 110 -5.88 -6.53 -14.11
CA LEU A 110 -6.11 -5.35 -14.94
C LEU A 110 -6.57 -4.15 -14.11
N SER A 111 -7.40 -4.36 -13.08
CA SER A 111 -7.82 -3.31 -12.15
C SER A 111 -6.63 -2.76 -11.37
N ILE A 112 -5.74 -3.62 -10.84
CA ILE A 112 -4.49 -3.22 -10.18
C ILE A 112 -3.60 -2.41 -11.15
N LEU A 113 -3.50 -2.82 -12.42
CA LEU A 113 -2.72 -2.10 -13.43
C LEU A 113 -3.27 -0.69 -13.73
N GLN A 114 -4.58 -0.57 -13.84
CA GLN A 114 -5.25 0.68 -14.19
C GLN A 114 -5.29 1.67 -13.01
N ARG A 115 -5.48 1.15 -11.80
CA ARG A 115 -5.73 1.94 -10.59
C ARG A 115 -4.45 2.15 -9.80
N LYS A 116 -3.86 3.33 -9.95
CA LYS A 116 -2.59 3.71 -9.31
C LYS A 116 -2.62 3.47 -7.80
N GLU A 117 -3.75 3.77 -7.16
CA GLU A 117 -3.93 3.61 -5.72
C GLU A 117 -3.84 2.14 -5.26
N LEU A 118 -4.30 1.19 -6.08
CA LEU A 118 -4.13 -0.24 -5.80
C LEU A 118 -2.71 -0.71 -6.11
N ARG A 119 -2.16 -0.22 -7.23
CA ARG A 119 -0.81 -0.56 -7.70
C ARG A 119 0.28 -0.27 -6.67
N LEU A 120 0.14 0.80 -5.88
CA LEU A 120 1.11 1.18 -4.85
C LEU A 120 1.37 0.06 -3.82
N PHE A 121 0.41 -0.83 -3.57
CA PHE A 121 0.59 -1.93 -2.63
C PHE A 121 1.53 -3.03 -3.16
N PHE A 122 1.73 -3.12 -4.48
CA PHE A 122 2.50 -4.18 -5.11
C PHE A 122 3.74 -3.65 -5.88
N ASP A 123 3.74 -2.40 -6.32
CA ASP A 123 4.84 -1.83 -7.10
C ASP A 123 5.81 -1.09 -6.17
N LYS A 124 6.86 -1.77 -5.68
CA LYS A 124 7.86 -1.18 -4.75
C LYS A 124 8.47 0.12 -5.29
N PRO A 125 8.93 0.22 -6.56
CA PRO A 125 9.40 1.49 -7.11
C PRO A 125 8.36 2.62 -7.06
N ALA A 126 7.12 2.36 -7.46
CA ALA A 126 6.06 3.38 -7.43
C ALA A 126 5.71 3.79 -6.00
N ARG A 127 5.64 2.81 -5.08
CA ARG A 127 5.40 3.03 -3.65
C ARG A 127 6.49 3.89 -3.03
N HIS A 128 7.75 3.56 -3.28
CA HIS A 128 8.88 4.32 -2.78
C HIS A 128 8.85 5.76 -3.30
N ALA A 129 8.52 5.97 -4.58
CA ALA A 129 8.39 7.32 -5.14
C ALA A 129 7.26 8.12 -4.46
N TYR A 130 6.12 7.47 -4.20
CA TYR A 130 4.99 8.06 -3.47
C TYR A 130 5.35 8.40 -2.02
N MET A 131 5.98 7.49 -1.29
CA MET A 131 6.37 7.74 0.11
C MET A 131 7.46 8.79 0.22
N ARG A 132 8.38 8.89 -0.76
CA ARG A 132 9.48 9.86 -0.72
C ARG A 132 8.99 11.31 -0.67
N THR A 133 7.86 11.63 -1.28
CA THR A 133 7.31 12.99 -1.23
C THR A 133 6.84 13.35 0.19
N LEU A 134 6.22 12.39 0.88
CA LEU A 134 5.76 12.53 2.26
C LEU A 134 6.94 12.50 3.24
N ALA A 135 7.93 11.65 2.99
CA ALA A 135 9.12 11.49 3.83
C ALA A 135 9.95 12.78 3.97
N ARG A 136 9.85 13.71 3.01
CA ARG A 136 10.49 15.04 3.09
C ARG A 136 10.08 15.81 4.33
N ASP A 137 8.80 15.74 4.67
CA ASP A 137 8.29 16.43 5.85
C ASP A 137 8.84 15.82 7.14
N TYR A 138 9.39 14.60 7.09
CA TYR A 138 10.01 13.91 8.22
C TYR A 138 11.54 13.89 8.14
N GLY A 139 12.15 14.51 7.12
CA GLY A 139 13.60 14.44 6.87
C GLY A 139 14.11 13.04 6.52
N LEU A 140 13.24 12.17 5.99
CA LEU A 140 13.54 10.78 5.64
C LEU A 140 13.58 10.55 4.11
N GLU A 141 13.61 11.58 3.28
CA GLU A 141 13.53 11.43 1.82
C GLU A 141 14.71 10.70 1.17
N GLN A 142 15.83 10.60 1.89
CA GLN A 142 17.04 9.87 1.50
C GLN A 142 17.13 8.46 2.11
N ALA A 143 16.16 8.04 2.91
CA ALA A 143 16.15 6.69 3.46
C ALA A 143 16.07 5.64 2.34
N GLU A 144 16.84 4.55 2.48
CA GLU A 144 16.91 3.49 1.48
C GLU A 144 15.65 2.63 1.43
N ASP A 145 15.04 2.35 2.60
CA ASP A 145 13.77 1.64 2.68
C ASP A 145 12.74 2.44 3.49
N LEU A 146 11.82 3.09 2.76
CA LEU A 146 10.72 3.83 3.36
C LEU A 146 9.62 2.93 3.96
N ASP A 147 9.55 1.66 3.57
CA ASP A 147 8.54 0.73 4.09
C ASP A 147 8.79 0.39 5.59
N GLU A 148 10.03 0.60 6.08
CA GLU A 148 10.41 0.47 7.50
C GLU A 148 9.90 1.64 8.37
N HIS A 149 9.66 2.79 7.76
CA HIS A 149 9.27 4.02 8.46
C HIS A 149 7.79 4.34 8.28
N PHE A 150 7.21 3.94 7.16
CA PHE A 150 5.84 4.26 6.78
C PHE A 150 5.04 3.00 6.50
N GLU A 151 3.76 3.06 6.85
CA GLU A 151 2.77 2.07 6.49
C GLU A 151 1.79 2.67 5.48
N LEU A 152 1.56 1.96 4.39
CA LEU A 152 0.58 2.35 3.39
C LEU A 152 -0.81 1.89 3.84
N THR A 153 -1.75 2.81 3.94
CA THR A 153 -3.14 2.51 4.28
C THR A 153 -4.07 2.84 3.11
N TYR A 154 -5.14 2.07 2.99
CA TYR A 154 -6.19 2.27 1.98
C TYR A 154 -7.51 2.55 2.67
N THR A 155 -8.11 3.70 2.37
CA THR A 155 -9.44 4.09 2.81
C THR A 155 -10.36 4.17 1.60
N ARG A 156 -11.50 3.46 1.66
CA ARG A 156 -12.50 3.48 0.58
C ARG A 156 -13.03 4.90 0.32
N PRO A 157 -13.32 5.24 -0.95
CA PRO A 157 -13.30 4.36 -2.12
C PRO A 157 -11.97 4.31 -2.89
N SER A 158 -10.99 5.16 -2.58
CA SER A 158 -9.74 5.25 -3.37
C SER A 158 -8.67 6.15 -2.73
N LEU A 159 -8.73 6.37 -1.41
CA LEU A 159 -7.75 7.20 -0.72
C LEU A 159 -6.62 6.32 -0.21
N VAL A 160 -5.39 6.65 -0.62
CA VAL A 160 -4.17 6.04 -0.08
C VAL A 160 -3.41 7.10 0.70
N SER A 161 -2.93 6.72 1.87
CA SER A 161 -2.03 7.54 2.70
C SER A 161 -0.87 6.70 3.21
N ALA A 162 0.30 7.30 3.33
CA ALA A 162 1.39 6.73 4.09
C ALA A 162 1.39 7.34 5.50
N VAL A 163 1.34 6.50 6.52
CA VAL A 163 1.33 6.90 7.93
C VAL A 163 2.64 6.46 8.57
N PRO A 164 3.30 7.29 9.39
CA PRO A 164 4.48 6.84 10.13
C PRO A 164 4.14 5.63 11.01
N ARG A 165 4.99 4.60 10.98
CA ARG A 165 4.87 3.44 11.88
C ARG A 165 5.17 3.80 13.33
N ARG A 166 5.98 4.84 13.51
CA ARG A 166 6.47 5.34 14.79
C ARG A 166 5.69 6.61 15.18
N PRO A 167 4.95 6.61 16.30
CA PRO A 167 4.15 7.77 16.70
C PRO A 167 5.01 8.95 17.16
N ASP A 168 6.28 8.71 17.49
CA ASP A 168 7.27 9.72 17.84
C ASP A 168 7.91 10.41 16.62
N LEU A 169 7.56 9.97 15.41
CA LEU A 169 8.02 10.62 14.18
C LEU A 169 7.14 11.85 13.89
N TYR A 170 7.67 13.03 14.21
CA TYR A 170 6.96 14.29 13.98
C TYR A 170 7.31 14.91 12.63
N ALA A 171 6.28 15.29 11.88
CA ALA A 171 6.46 16.02 10.63
C ALA A 171 6.92 17.46 10.93
N VAL A 172 8.00 17.90 10.30
CA VAL A 172 8.53 19.27 10.33
C VAL A 172 7.78 20.13 9.30
N THR A 173 6.47 20.27 9.50
CA THR A 173 5.63 21.15 8.67
C THR A 173 5.59 22.57 9.26
N ALA A 174 5.16 23.56 8.46
CA ALA A 174 4.95 24.92 8.94
C ALA A 174 3.97 24.96 10.13
N THR A 175 2.92 24.13 10.08
CA THR A 175 1.91 24.00 11.15
C THR A 175 2.51 23.42 12.42
N THR A 176 3.21 22.28 12.32
CA THR A 176 3.84 21.62 13.48
C THR A 176 4.93 22.50 14.10
N LYS A 177 5.68 23.23 13.27
CA LYS A 177 6.66 24.21 13.74
C LYS A 177 5.98 25.32 14.55
N GLN A 178 4.83 25.81 14.11
CA GLN A 178 4.08 26.84 14.82
C GLN A 178 3.53 26.33 16.16
N GLU A 179 3.01 25.12 16.20
CA GLU A 179 2.56 24.45 17.43
C GLU A 179 3.71 24.29 18.43
N LEU A 180 4.88 23.81 17.96
CA LEU A 180 6.07 23.68 18.78
C LEU A 180 6.54 25.05 19.31
N ILE A 181 6.53 26.09 18.48
CA ILE A 181 6.85 27.46 18.93
C ILE A 181 5.89 27.88 20.05
N THR A 182 4.58 27.68 19.89
CA THR A 182 3.60 28.02 20.94
C THR A 182 3.84 27.28 22.25
N GLN A 183 4.25 26.01 22.19
CA GLN A 183 4.52 25.19 23.38
C GLN A 183 5.86 25.51 24.06
N LEU A 184 6.87 25.88 23.29
CA LEU A 184 8.23 26.12 23.78
C LEU A 184 8.47 27.57 24.23
N LEU A 185 7.61 28.52 23.83
CA LEU A 185 7.75 29.89 24.27
C LEU A 185 7.46 30.01 25.78
N PRO A 186 8.39 30.59 26.57
CA PRO A 186 8.18 30.78 27.99
C PRO A 186 6.92 31.60 28.24
N THR A 187 6.10 31.17 29.19
CA THR A 187 4.99 32.00 29.68
C THR A 187 5.59 33.32 30.16
N LYS A 188 5.19 34.43 29.54
CA LYS A 188 5.68 35.77 29.84
C LYS A 188 5.71 35.96 31.35
N ARG A 189 6.90 35.98 31.96
CA ARG A 189 7.04 36.28 33.39
C ARG A 189 6.43 37.66 33.61
N ARG A 190 5.38 37.72 34.43
CA ARG A 190 4.82 38.99 34.87
C ARG A 190 5.96 39.75 35.53
N PRO A 191 6.27 41.00 35.12
CA PRO A 191 7.24 41.81 35.85
C PRO A 191 6.82 41.81 37.31
N ALA A 192 7.76 41.50 38.21
CA ALA A 192 7.52 41.65 39.63
C ALA A 192 7.08 43.10 39.82
N ALA A 193 5.83 43.29 40.28
CA ALA A 193 5.33 44.61 40.59
C ALA A 193 6.31 45.22 41.60
N ASP A 194 6.86 46.38 41.24
CA ASP A 194 7.73 47.16 42.11
C ASP A 194 7.06 47.27 43.48
N LEU A 195 7.67 46.63 44.48
CA LEU A 195 7.31 46.83 45.87
C LEU A 195 7.51 48.33 46.15
N PRO A 196 6.47 49.06 46.57
CA PRO A 196 6.61 50.48 46.84
C PRO A 196 7.63 50.68 47.96
N PRO A 197 8.46 51.74 47.91
CA PRO A 197 9.40 52.03 48.97
C PRO A 197 8.62 52.22 50.27
N ALA A 198 9.05 51.52 51.31
CA ALA A 198 8.55 51.70 52.66
C ALA A 198 8.87 53.14 53.11
N ASN A 199 7.89 54.03 52.95
CA ASN A 199 7.97 55.37 53.50
C ASN A 199 7.90 55.29 55.03
N SER A 200 9.00 55.77 55.63
CA SER A 200 9.12 56.44 56.92
C SER A 200 7.87 56.53 57.82
N CYS A 201 7.99 56.04 59.05
CA CYS A 201 7.29 56.61 60.19
C CYS A 201 8.23 56.85 61.37
N TRP A 202 7.99 57.98 62.00
CA TRP A 202 8.79 58.75 62.94
C TRP A 202 8.87 58.11 64.33
N CYS A 203 10.00 58.29 65.02
CA CYS A 203 10.10 58.66 66.45
C CYS A 203 11.53 59.08 66.77
#